data_AF-A0A2E3BZI7-F1
#
_entry.id   AF-A0A2E3BZI7-F1
#
_cell.length_a   1.000
_cell.length_b   1.000
_cell.length_c   1.000
_cell.angle_alpha   90.00
_cell.angle_beta   90.00
_cell.angle_gamma   90.00
#
_symmetry.space_group_name_H-M   'P 1'
#
loop_
_entity.id
_entity.type
_entity.pdbx_description
1 polymer ?
#
loop_
_entity_poly.entity_id
_entity_poly.type
_entity_poly.pdbx_seq_one_letter_code
_entity_poly.pdbx_strand_id
1 'polypeptide(L)'
;MEKKQFEIFKNPICKFRILNNHHLIKSDEKINVFCSVFFKLKKHYKNFSEYVNGLSKLIDLIEKTNSKYNYKYILFIDHHIMNDTEIMKFVYASKKTIPILFTCSDYMKDNYHLDLFGTIVRYIPFFNFENNFTNRVIAIDIELPKESLKILNFIKNIEHNNIIFISFEFWNFFRKNNLHLAGGFISSSIKYNKNILLDFIKSADTIKSVGLYNKRLTTWGFGIDEIFLNEVFKNKIEYSLIKDYQITQVIYKSKKYLFDKSRIKNSYIIFKKIIDKVREVDSNIISDKPTLKDMVNLIDKYTYKIQKRNKISDIISINFYKAINNALKNNTEFLERDKMIFIYKYLNNIISCKFLVTIDKGNIKVIDIYDVIYDSTYN
;
A
#
# COMPACT_ATOMS: atom_id res chain seq x y z
N MET A 1 -40.80 -20.87 -7.01
CA MET A 1 -39.58 -21.51 -6.48
C MET A 1 -38.69 -20.43 -5.90
N GLU A 2 -38.60 -20.33 -4.57
CA GLU A 2 -37.54 -19.53 -3.94
C GLU A 2 -36.20 -20.09 -4.39
N LYS A 3 -35.41 -19.31 -5.14
CA LYS A 3 -34.03 -19.68 -5.44
C LYS A 3 -33.32 -19.79 -4.08
N LYS A 4 -32.88 -21.00 -3.71
CA LYS A 4 -32.02 -21.23 -2.55
C LYS A 4 -30.92 -20.16 -2.56
N GLN A 5 -30.91 -19.33 -1.53
CA GLN A 5 -29.96 -18.25 -1.43
C GLN A 5 -28.55 -18.85 -1.37
N PHE A 6 -27.72 -18.52 -2.35
CA PHE A 6 -26.34 -18.99 -2.42
C PHE A 6 -25.56 -18.43 -1.21
N GLU A 7 -25.18 -19.31 -0.28
CA GLU A 7 -24.42 -18.93 0.91
C GLU A 7 -22.97 -18.65 0.50
N ILE A 8 -22.50 -17.42 0.71
CA ILE A 8 -21.14 -17.00 0.36
C ILE A 8 -20.27 -16.81 1.59
N PHE A 9 -18.97 -17.04 1.43
CA PHE A 9 -17.97 -16.86 2.49
C PHE A 9 -18.38 -17.52 3.82
N LYS A 10 -18.92 -18.73 3.79
CA LYS A 10 -19.48 -19.39 4.98
C LYS A 10 -18.45 -19.49 6.10
N ASN A 11 -18.82 -18.97 7.26
CA ASN A 11 -17.93 -18.77 8.42
C ASN A 11 -18.76 -18.61 9.71
N PRO A 12 -18.15 -18.77 10.91
CA PRO A 12 -18.86 -18.66 12.18
C PRO A 12 -19.02 -17.23 12.70
N ILE A 13 -18.49 -16.21 12.02
CA ILE A 13 -18.41 -14.83 12.51
C ILE A 13 -19.59 -13.99 11.99
N CYS A 14 -19.79 -14.01 10.67
CA CYS A 14 -20.75 -13.14 9.98
C CYS A 14 -21.57 -13.94 8.97
N LYS A 15 -22.86 -13.60 8.86
CA LYS A 15 -23.74 -14.03 7.78
C LYS A 15 -23.69 -13.02 6.65
N PHE A 16 -23.70 -13.51 5.40
CA PHE A 16 -23.61 -12.68 4.20
C PHE A 16 -24.79 -12.91 3.26
N ARG A 17 -25.33 -11.82 2.73
CA ARG A 17 -26.40 -11.84 1.72
C ARG A 17 -26.08 -10.86 0.59
N ILE A 18 -25.96 -11.37 -0.62
CA ILE A 18 -25.92 -10.53 -1.82
C ILE A 18 -27.28 -9.86 -1.98
N LEU A 19 -27.29 -8.54 -2.19
CA LEU A 19 -28.51 -7.75 -2.31
C LEU A 19 -28.89 -7.47 -3.76
N ASN A 20 -27.91 -7.35 -4.65
CA ASN A 20 -28.13 -7.08 -6.07
C ASN A 20 -26.96 -7.63 -6.90
N ASN A 21 -27.13 -7.68 -8.23
CA ASN A 21 -26.12 -8.11 -9.20
C ASN A 21 -25.62 -9.55 -9.00
N HIS A 22 -26.50 -10.45 -8.57
CA HIS A 22 -26.21 -11.89 -8.42
C HIS A 22 -25.65 -12.53 -9.71
N HIS A 23 -26.06 -12.03 -10.88
CA HIS A 23 -25.61 -12.52 -12.18
C HIS A 23 -24.10 -12.30 -12.43
N LEU A 24 -23.43 -11.44 -11.65
CA LEU A 24 -21.98 -11.24 -11.70
C LEU A 24 -21.21 -12.38 -11.02
N ILE A 25 -21.89 -13.27 -10.31
CA ILE A 25 -21.30 -14.43 -9.63
C ILE A 25 -21.85 -15.67 -10.31
N LYS A 26 -20.95 -16.51 -10.83
CA LYS A 26 -21.29 -17.83 -11.34
C LYS A 26 -20.69 -18.90 -10.43
N SER A 27 -21.34 -20.05 -10.33
CA SER A 27 -20.94 -21.13 -9.42
C SER A 27 -19.58 -21.76 -9.78
N ASP A 28 -19.19 -21.67 -11.05
CA ASP A 28 -18.04 -22.30 -11.66
C ASP A 28 -16.89 -21.32 -11.97
N GLU A 29 -17.10 -20.02 -11.79
CA GLU A 29 -16.12 -18.99 -12.11
C GLU A 29 -15.76 -18.16 -10.87
N LYS A 30 -14.46 -17.97 -10.64
CA LYS A 30 -13.97 -17.01 -9.66
C LYS A 30 -13.79 -15.64 -10.30
N ILE A 31 -14.17 -14.59 -9.59
CA ILE A 31 -14.09 -13.21 -10.09
C ILE A 31 -12.98 -12.40 -9.39
N ASN A 32 -12.39 -11.46 -10.12
CA ASN A 32 -11.45 -10.49 -9.54
C ASN A 32 -12.23 -9.30 -8.97
N VAL A 33 -11.89 -8.86 -7.76
CA VAL A 33 -12.70 -7.87 -7.02
C VAL A 33 -11.85 -6.78 -6.38
N PHE A 34 -12.35 -5.55 -6.44
CA PHE A 34 -12.10 -4.56 -5.41
C PHE A 34 -13.02 -4.87 -4.23
N CYS A 35 -12.56 -4.64 -3.00
CA CYS A 35 -13.33 -4.95 -1.81
C CYS A 35 -13.23 -3.82 -0.78
N SER A 36 -14.40 -3.34 -0.35
CA SER A 36 -14.54 -2.32 0.69
C SER A 36 -15.65 -2.72 1.67
N VAL A 37 -15.68 -2.03 2.81
CA VAL A 37 -16.77 -2.14 3.79
C VAL A 37 -17.30 -0.76 4.14
N PHE A 38 -18.63 -0.63 4.19
CA PHE A 38 -19.34 0.59 4.56
C PHE A 38 -20.40 0.29 5.60
N PHE A 39 -20.30 0.87 6.78
CA PHE A 39 -21.24 0.63 7.87
C PHE A 39 -21.39 1.88 8.73
N LYS A 40 -22.52 2.02 9.43
CA LYS A 40 -22.74 3.13 10.35
C LYS A 40 -22.31 2.73 11.75
N LEU A 41 -21.63 3.67 12.43
CA LEU A 41 -21.30 3.54 13.84
C LEU A 41 -22.37 4.23 14.69
N LYS A 42 -22.61 3.71 15.90
CA LYS A 42 -23.55 4.34 16.86
C LYS A 42 -23.13 5.77 17.22
N LYS A 43 -21.82 6.01 17.33
CA LYS A 43 -21.22 7.33 17.52
C LYS A 43 -20.24 7.58 16.38
N HIS A 44 -20.49 8.62 15.59
CA HIS A 44 -19.61 9.00 14.49
C HIS A 44 -18.26 9.50 15.04
N TYR A 45 -17.16 9.07 14.43
CA TYR A 45 -15.82 9.62 14.71
C TYR A 45 -15.30 10.56 13.61
N LYS A 46 -16.05 10.68 12.50
CA LYS A 46 -15.77 11.53 11.33
C LYS A 46 -17.08 12.00 10.68
N ASN A 47 -16.98 12.97 9.76
CA ASN A 47 -18.11 13.44 8.96
C ASN A 47 -18.56 12.33 8.00
N PHE A 48 -19.78 11.81 8.19
CA PHE A 48 -20.32 10.71 7.38
C PHE A 48 -20.39 11.05 5.87
N SER A 49 -20.55 12.34 5.52
CA SER A 49 -20.59 12.78 4.12
C SER A 49 -19.27 12.55 3.38
N GLU A 50 -18.13 12.53 4.08
CA GLU A 50 -16.83 12.22 3.48
C GLU A 50 -16.80 10.78 2.92
N TYR A 51 -17.34 9.82 3.69
CA TYR A 51 -17.45 8.43 3.25
C TYR A 51 -18.43 8.24 2.10
N VAL A 52 -19.58 8.91 2.12
CA VAL A 52 -20.56 8.84 1.02
C VAL A 52 -19.95 9.38 -0.28
N ASN A 53 -19.27 10.52 -0.19
CA ASN A 53 -18.55 11.11 -1.33
C ASN A 53 -17.39 10.22 -1.81
N GLY A 54 -16.65 9.61 -0.88
CA GLY A 54 -15.60 8.64 -1.19
C GLY A 54 -16.15 7.42 -1.93
N LEU A 55 -17.27 6.86 -1.46
CA LEU A 55 -17.91 5.70 -2.06
C LEU A 55 -18.37 5.98 -3.49
N SER A 56 -19.05 7.10 -3.70
CA SER A 56 -19.51 7.51 -5.03
C SER A 56 -18.34 7.62 -6.02
N LYS A 57 -17.26 8.30 -5.63
CA LYS A 57 -16.03 8.42 -6.44
C LYS A 57 -15.38 7.07 -6.72
N LEU A 58 -15.38 6.16 -5.74
CA LEU A 58 -14.80 4.84 -5.89
C LEU A 58 -15.61 3.95 -6.84
N ILE A 59 -16.94 3.98 -6.73
CA ILE A 59 -17.84 3.27 -7.66
C ILE A 59 -17.59 3.77 -9.09
N ASP A 60 -17.59 5.09 -9.30
CA ASP A 60 -17.31 5.70 -10.60
C ASP A 60 -15.95 5.28 -11.17
N LEU A 61 -14.92 5.22 -10.31
CA LEU A 61 -13.59 4.79 -10.71
C LEU A 61 -13.60 3.32 -11.16
N ILE A 62 -14.28 2.44 -10.44
CA ILE A 62 -14.32 1.01 -10.77
C ILE A 62 -15.15 0.76 -12.04
N GLU A 63 -16.25 1.48 -12.22
CA GLU A 63 -17.03 1.46 -13.46
C GLU A 63 -16.17 1.80 -14.67
N LYS A 64 -15.41 2.90 -14.57
CA LYS A 64 -14.50 3.38 -15.62
C LYS A 64 -13.17 2.61 -15.69
N THR A 65 -12.90 1.72 -14.73
CA THR A 65 -11.63 0.99 -14.70
C THR A 65 -11.55 0.01 -15.86
N ASN A 66 -10.63 0.31 -16.78
CA ASN A 66 -10.10 -0.65 -17.73
C ASN A 66 -8.90 -1.38 -17.10
N SER A 67 -8.94 -2.70 -17.09
CA SER A 67 -7.89 -3.57 -16.55
C SER A 67 -8.02 -4.96 -17.16
N LYS A 68 -6.88 -5.64 -17.36
CA LYS A 68 -6.83 -7.00 -17.91
C LYS A 68 -7.58 -8.05 -17.07
N TYR A 69 -7.88 -7.76 -15.80
CA TYR A 69 -8.54 -8.69 -14.89
C TYR A 69 -10.06 -8.47 -14.74
N ASN A 70 -10.67 -7.52 -15.46
CA ASN A 70 -12.12 -7.23 -15.42
C ASN A 70 -12.71 -7.23 -13.99
N TYR A 71 -12.22 -6.32 -13.14
CA TYR A 71 -12.63 -6.27 -11.74
C TYR A 71 -14.11 -5.94 -11.56
N LYS A 72 -14.74 -6.61 -10.59
CA LYS A 72 -16.01 -6.21 -9.96
C LYS A 72 -15.74 -5.49 -8.64
N TYR A 73 -16.77 -4.93 -8.03
CA TYR A 73 -16.67 -4.29 -6.72
C TYR A 73 -17.53 -5.01 -5.69
N ILE A 74 -16.92 -5.66 -4.71
CA ILE A 74 -17.64 -6.13 -3.52
C ILE A 74 -17.70 -4.99 -2.52
N LEU A 75 -18.92 -4.58 -2.19
CA LEU A 75 -19.19 -3.60 -1.14
C LEU A 75 -19.92 -4.30 -0.01
N PHE A 76 -19.22 -4.59 1.08
CA PHE A 76 -19.85 -5.07 2.30
C PHE A 76 -20.60 -3.91 2.98
N ILE A 77 -21.88 -4.09 3.27
CA ILE A 77 -22.72 -3.09 3.94
C ILE A 77 -23.44 -3.66 5.15
N ASP A 78 -23.68 -2.84 6.17
CA ASP A 78 -24.58 -3.20 7.28
C ASP A 78 -26.05 -2.88 6.92
N HIS A 79 -26.97 -3.20 7.84
CA HIS A 79 -28.39 -2.92 7.62
C HIS A 79 -28.73 -1.43 7.64
N HIS A 80 -27.94 -0.59 8.32
CA HIS A 80 -28.15 0.85 8.36
C HIS A 80 -27.87 1.52 7.02
N ILE A 81 -26.82 1.05 6.32
CA ILE A 81 -26.52 1.47 4.96
C ILE A 81 -27.53 0.87 3.97
N MET A 82 -27.91 -0.39 4.14
CA MET A 82 -28.93 -1.03 3.29
C MET A 82 -30.27 -0.27 3.31
N ASN A 83 -30.65 0.28 4.47
CA ASN A 83 -31.90 1.03 4.63
C ASN A 83 -31.79 2.50 4.19
N ASP A 84 -30.60 2.97 3.80
CA ASP A 84 -30.37 4.34 3.33
C ASP A 84 -30.64 4.44 1.83
N THR A 85 -31.83 4.92 1.47
CA THR A 85 -32.31 4.93 0.07
C THR A 85 -31.46 5.77 -0.87
N GLU A 86 -30.88 6.87 -0.38
CA GLU A 86 -30.04 7.74 -1.21
C GLU A 86 -28.71 7.06 -1.54
N ILE A 87 -28.10 6.42 -0.54
CA ILE A 87 -26.87 5.65 -0.73
C ILE A 87 -27.12 4.46 -1.65
N MET A 88 -28.16 3.68 -1.37
CA MET A 88 -28.44 2.46 -2.12
C MET A 88 -28.85 2.75 -3.56
N LYS A 89 -29.46 3.91 -3.86
CA LYS A 89 -29.79 4.31 -5.23
C LYS A 89 -28.57 4.30 -6.15
N PHE A 90 -27.46 4.92 -5.74
CA PHE A 90 -26.25 4.94 -6.58
C PHE A 90 -25.45 3.63 -6.50
N VAL A 91 -25.50 2.91 -5.38
CA VAL A 91 -24.91 1.56 -5.27
C VAL A 91 -25.57 0.60 -6.26
N TYR A 92 -26.89 0.60 -6.37
CA TYR A 92 -27.63 -0.26 -7.30
C TYR A 92 -27.58 0.21 -8.76
N ALA A 93 -27.30 1.48 -9.01
CA ALA A 93 -27.07 1.97 -10.37
C ALA A 93 -25.78 1.42 -11.01
N SER A 94 -24.82 0.97 -10.19
CA SER A 94 -23.57 0.38 -10.66
C SER A 94 -23.79 -1.02 -11.25
N LYS A 95 -23.22 -1.25 -12.43
CA LYS A 95 -23.23 -2.54 -13.15
C LYS A 95 -22.12 -3.48 -12.70
N LYS A 96 -21.13 -2.97 -11.96
CA LYS A 96 -19.99 -3.76 -11.43
C LYS A 96 -20.04 -3.98 -9.93
N THR A 97 -20.91 -3.29 -9.19
CA THR A 97 -20.99 -3.40 -7.73
C THR A 97 -21.87 -4.56 -7.28
N ILE A 98 -21.36 -5.40 -6.39
CA ILE A 98 -22.04 -6.49 -5.71
C ILE A 98 -22.18 -6.06 -4.25
N PRO A 99 -23.30 -5.42 -3.88
CA PRO A 99 -23.55 -5.08 -2.49
C PRO A 99 -23.87 -6.35 -1.69
N ILE A 100 -23.15 -6.55 -0.59
CA ILE A 100 -23.30 -7.71 0.30
C ILE A 100 -23.65 -7.20 1.69
N LEU A 101 -24.88 -7.48 2.12
CA LEU A 101 -25.27 -7.28 3.51
C LEU A 101 -24.49 -8.24 4.40
N PHE A 102 -23.86 -7.71 5.44
CA PHE A 102 -23.23 -8.52 6.48
C PHE A 102 -23.88 -8.29 7.84
N THR A 103 -23.89 -9.33 8.66
CA THR A 103 -24.36 -9.28 10.04
C THR A 103 -23.51 -10.22 10.88
N CYS A 104 -22.91 -9.70 11.95
CA CYS A 104 -21.99 -10.45 12.79
C CYS A 104 -22.54 -10.42 14.22
N SER A 105 -23.53 -11.26 14.50
CA SER A 105 -24.39 -11.15 15.69
C SER A 105 -23.62 -11.08 17.01
N ASP A 106 -22.55 -11.87 17.14
CA ASP A 106 -21.72 -11.90 18.36
C ASP A 106 -20.87 -10.62 18.56
N TYR A 107 -20.78 -9.79 17.52
CA TYR A 107 -20.00 -8.55 17.48
C TYR A 107 -20.89 -7.34 17.21
N MET A 108 -22.13 -7.38 17.70
CA MET A 108 -23.09 -6.28 17.62
C MET A 108 -23.69 -5.96 18.99
N LYS A 109 -23.99 -4.68 19.21
CA LYS A 109 -24.72 -4.16 20.37
C LYS A 109 -25.66 -3.04 19.93
N ASP A 110 -26.90 -3.08 20.40
CA ASP A 110 -27.95 -2.10 20.06
C ASP A 110 -28.14 -1.93 18.53
N ASN A 111 -28.04 -3.01 17.78
CA ASN A 111 -28.04 -3.01 16.30
C ASN A 111 -26.87 -2.26 15.65
N TYR A 112 -25.76 -2.01 16.33
CA TYR A 112 -24.53 -1.51 15.73
C TYR A 112 -23.40 -2.52 15.91
N HIS A 113 -22.43 -2.54 14.99
CA HIS A 113 -21.21 -3.30 15.22
C HIS A 113 -20.43 -2.75 16.42
N LEU A 114 -19.75 -3.63 17.15
CA LEU A 114 -18.85 -3.23 18.23
C LEU A 114 -17.69 -2.43 17.63
N ASP A 115 -17.72 -1.12 17.87
CA ASP A 115 -16.72 -0.15 17.39
C ASP A 115 -16.38 -0.38 15.91
N LEU A 116 -15.10 -0.61 15.58
CA LEU A 116 -14.61 -0.81 14.21
C LEU A 116 -14.55 -2.28 13.79
N PHE A 117 -15.20 -3.22 14.50
CA PHE A 117 -15.18 -4.65 14.12
C PHE A 117 -15.49 -4.87 12.62
N GLY A 118 -16.45 -4.10 12.07
CA GLY A 118 -16.83 -4.16 10.67
C GLY A 118 -15.67 -3.95 9.69
N THR A 119 -14.60 -3.22 10.06
CA THR A 119 -13.44 -3.00 9.17
C THR A 119 -12.72 -4.29 8.80
N ILE A 120 -12.80 -5.32 9.65
CA ILE A 120 -12.17 -6.62 9.44
C ILE A 120 -12.87 -7.43 8.32
N VAL A 121 -14.17 -7.20 8.10
CA VAL A 121 -14.98 -7.95 7.11
C VAL A 121 -14.42 -7.83 5.70
N ARG A 122 -13.80 -6.70 5.34
CA ARG A 122 -13.18 -6.50 4.02
C ARG A 122 -12.02 -7.45 3.72
N TYR A 123 -11.46 -8.10 4.74
CA TYR A 123 -10.37 -9.06 4.57
C TYR A 123 -10.85 -10.50 4.36
N ILE A 124 -12.12 -10.81 4.61
CA ILE A 124 -12.68 -12.16 4.44
C ILE A 124 -12.38 -12.77 3.06
N PRO A 125 -12.49 -12.03 1.94
CA PRO A 125 -12.17 -12.57 0.63
C PRO A 125 -10.71 -13.03 0.45
N PHE A 126 -9.77 -12.62 1.32
CA PHE A 126 -8.39 -13.10 1.31
C PHE A 126 -8.24 -14.50 1.89
N PHE A 127 -9.24 -15.06 2.56
CA PHE A 127 -9.12 -16.35 3.25
C PHE A 127 -9.91 -17.46 2.55
N ASN A 128 -9.48 -18.71 2.74
CA ASN A 128 -10.07 -19.91 2.16
C ASN A 128 -11.38 -20.35 2.85
N PHE A 129 -12.28 -19.40 3.13
CA PHE A 129 -13.65 -19.70 3.56
C PHE A 129 -14.41 -20.50 2.50
N GLU A 130 -15.35 -21.33 2.95
CA GLU A 130 -16.23 -22.10 2.06
C GLU A 130 -17.08 -21.12 1.24
N ASN A 131 -17.32 -21.47 -0.04
CA ASN A 131 -18.02 -20.62 -1.02
C ASN A 131 -17.38 -19.23 -1.22
N ASN A 132 -16.06 -19.11 -1.06
CA ASN A 132 -15.32 -17.94 -1.51
C ASN A 132 -15.20 -17.95 -3.05
N PHE A 133 -16.02 -17.12 -3.70
CA PHE A 133 -16.12 -16.98 -5.16
C PHE A 133 -15.11 -15.99 -5.76
N THR A 134 -14.15 -15.49 -4.97
CA THR A 134 -13.19 -14.49 -5.43
C THR A 134 -11.87 -15.14 -5.85
N ASN A 135 -11.24 -14.59 -6.90
CA ASN A 135 -9.90 -14.93 -7.33
C ASN A 135 -8.91 -13.91 -6.75
N ARG A 136 -8.63 -12.85 -7.51
CA ARG A 136 -7.84 -11.72 -7.05
C ARG A 136 -8.68 -10.73 -6.27
N VAL A 137 -8.18 -10.31 -5.13
CA VAL A 137 -8.84 -9.34 -4.25
C VAL A 137 -7.92 -8.13 -4.10
N ILE A 138 -8.50 -6.93 -4.20
CA ILE A 138 -7.86 -5.67 -3.83
C ILE A 138 -8.72 -5.04 -2.74
N ALA A 139 -8.32 -5.16 -1.48
CA ALA A 139 -8.99 -4.50 -0.37
C ALA A 139 -8.56 -3.02 -0.32
N ILE A 140 -9.54 -2.14 -0.25
CA ILE A 140 -9.36 -0.69 -0.26
C ILE A 140 -10.27 0.00 0.76
N ASP A 141 -9.84 1.15 1.24
CA ASP A 141 -10.72 2.08 1.94
C ASP A 141 -11.70 2.73 0.96
N ILE A 142 -12.88 3.11 1.45
CA ILE A 142 -13.86 3.90 0.70
C ILE A 142 -13.34 5.33 0.48
N GLU A 143 -12.62 5.85 1.47
CA GLU A 143 -11.97 7.15 1.40
C GLU A 143 -10.60 6.99 0.74
N LEU A 144 -10.54 7.16 -0.58
CA LEU A 144 -9.27 7.11 -1.31
C LEU A 144 -8.69 8.52 -1.54
N PRO A 145 -7.52 8.84 -0.95
CA PRO A 145 -6.74 10.01 -1.35
C PRO A 145 -6.36 9.98 -2.84
N LYS A 146 -6.12 11.15 -3.44
CA LYS A 146 -5.72 11.24 -4.86
C LYS A 146 -4.44 10.48 -5.16
N GLU A 147 -3.50 10.47 -4.23
CA GLU A 147 -2.21 9.78 -4.30
C GLU A 147 -2.42 8.26 -4.42
N SER A 148 -3.41 7.75 -3.69
CA SER A 148 -3.77 6.34 -3.69
C SER A 148 -4.32 5.84 -5.02
N LEU A 149 -4.95 6.71 -5.81
CA LEU A 149 -5.43 6.38 -7.16
C LEU A 149 -4.29 5.96 -8.11
N LYS A 150 -3.11 6.59 -7.97
CA LYS A 150 -1.94 6.24 -8.78
C LYS A 150 -1.46 4.83 -8.45
N ILE A 151 -1.45 4.48 -7.17
CA ILE A 151 -1.04 3.16 -6.71
C ILE A 151 -2.09 2.11 -7.11
N LEU A 152 -3.37 2.43 -7.02
CA LEU A 152 -4.46 1.57 -7.47
C LEU A 152 -4.37 1.25 -8.97
N ASN A 153 -4.12 2.26 -9.80
CA ASN A 153 -3.95 2.09 -11.25
C ASN A 153 -2.77 1.19 -11.61
N PHE A 154 -1.77 1.14 -10.75
CA PHE A 154 -0.63 0.23 -10.88
C PHE A 154 -0.96 -1.18 -10.37
N ILE A 155 -1.41 -1.32 -9.11
CA ILE A 155 -1.72 -2.60 -8.45
C ILE A 155 -2.74 -3.42 -9.23
N LYS A 156 -3.72 -2.77 -9.87
CA LYS A 156 -4.77 -3.49 -10.61
C LYS A 156 -4.21 -4.31 -11.76
N ASN A 157 -3.04 -3.98 -12.31
CA ASN A 157 -2.51 -4.58 -13.55
C ASN A 157 -1.26 -5.45 -13.37
N ILE A 158 -0.54 -5.32 -12.26
CA ILE A 158 0.69 -6.11 -12.03
C ILE A 158 0.38 -7.59 -11.76
N GLU A 159 1.30 -8.48 -12.08
CA GLU A 159 1.24 -9.88 -11.66
C GLU A 159 2.01 -10.06 -10.36
N HIS A 160 1.51 -10.91 -9.47
CA HIS A 160 2.16 -11.19 -8.20
C HIS A 160 1.74 -12.54 -7.65
N ASN A 161 2.70 -13.15 -6.96
CA ASN A 161 2.56 -14.45 -6.31
C ASN A 161 2.55 -14.32 -4.78
N ASN A 162 2.50 -13.10 -4.24
CA ASN A 162 2.45 -12.81 -2.81
C ASN A 162 1.42 -11.72 -2.56
N ILE A 163 0.89 -11.67 -1.34
CA ILE A 163 0.09 -10.50 -0.95
C ILE A 163 0.94 -9.23 -1.02
N ILE A 164 0.37 -8.20 -1.61
CA ILE A 164 0.99 -6.90 -1.75
C ILE A 164 0.39 -5.94 -0.75
N PHE A 165 1.25 -5.25 -0.01
CA PHE A 165 0.89 -4.13 0.84
C PHE A 165 1.50 -2.83 0.34
N ILE A 166 0.93 -1.73 0.84
CA ILE A 166 1.58 -0.43 0.88
C ILE A 166 2.16 -0.20 2.27
N SER A 167 3.35 0.40 2.31
CA SER A 167 3.92 0.94 3.54
C SER A 167 4.55 2.30 3.23
N PHE A 168 4.67 3.18 4.22
CA PHE A 168 5.38 4.45 4.06
C PHE A 168 6.80 4.41 4.65
N GLU A 169 7.17 3.28 5.24
CA GLU A 169 8.34 3.15 6.11
C GLU A 169 9.44 2.24 5.57
N PHE A 170 9.42 1.89 4.28
CA PHE A 170 10.39 0.93 3.72
C PHE A 170 11.84 1.32 3.97
N TRP A 171 12.21 2.58 3.73
CA TRP A 171 13.58 3.03 3.98
C TRP A 171 13.96 3.06 5.47
N ASN A 172 12.98 3.00 6.38
CA ASN A 172 13.23 2.86 7.83
C ASN A 172 13.39 1.39 8.24
N PHE A 173 12.98 0.42 7.41
CA PHE A 173 13.12 -1.00 7.70
C PHE A 173 14.58 -1.37 7.96
N PHE A 174 15.51 -0.85 7.17
CA PHE A 174 16.96 -1.04 7.34
C PHE A 174 17.52 -0.60 8.71
N ARG A 175 16.76 0.16 9.50
CA ARG A 175 17.15 0.54 10.87
C ARG A 175 16.39 -0.21 11.96
N LYS A 176 15.10 -0.45 11.75
CA LYS A 176 14.19 -0.92 12.80
C LYS A 176 13.84 -2.40 12.69
N ASN A 177 14.14 -3.04 11.55
CA ASN A 177 13.71 -4.40 11.22
C ASN A 177 12.20 -4.67 11.46
N ASN A 178 11.40 -3.61 11.45
CA ASN A 178 9.96 -3.68 11.61
C ASN A 178 9.31 -2.71 10.62
N LEU A 179 8.27 -3.20 9.95
CA LEU A 179 7.50 -2.45 8.98
C LEU A 179 6.06 -2.36 9.45
N HIS A 180 5.55 -1.13 9.45
CA HIS A 180 4.13 -0.91 9.53
C HIS A 180 3.48 -1.05 8.15
N LEU A 181 2.50 -1.94 8.05
CA LEU A 181 1.66 -2.18 6.88
C LEU A 181 0.35 -1.41 7.03
N ALA A 182 -0.03 -0.65 6.01
CA ALA A 182 -1.29 0.09 6.02
C ALA A 182 -2.45 -0.81 5.57
N GLY A 183 -3.61 -0.68 6.22
CA GLY A 183 -4.79 -1.50 5.92
C GLY A 183 -5.59 -1.10 4.69
N GLY A 184 -5.38 0.13 4.20
CA GLY A 184 -6.18 0.73 3.14
C GLY A 184 -5.85 0.30 1.71
N PHE A 185 -4.81 -0.51 1.48
CA PHE A 185 -4.45 -1.03 0.16
C PHE A 185 -3.71 -2.35 0.25
N ILE A 186 -4.41 -3.42 -0.09
CA ILE A 186 -3.89 -4.77 -0.04
C ILE A 186 -4.34 -5.53 -1.28
N SER A 187 -3.45 -6.21 -1.99
CA SER A 187 -3.82 -7.05 -3.13
C SER A 187 -3.31 -8.47 -2.97
N SER A 188 -4.16 -9.48 -3.17
CA SER A 188 -3.77 -10.88 -3.14
C SER A 188 -4.53 -11.68 -4.19
N SER A 189 -3.83 -12.56 -4.91
CA SER A 189 -4.39 -13.68 -5.67
C SER A 189 -4.45 -14.97 -4.84
N ILE A 190 -3.64 -15.06 -3.79
CA ILE A 190 -3.58 -16.19 -2.86
C ILE A 190 -4.71 -16.11 -1.84
N LYS A 191 -5.29 -17.28 -1.53
CA LYS A 191 -6.19 -17.48 -0.39
C LYS A 191 -5.44 -18.06 0.80
N TYR A 192 -5.49 -17.37 1.93
CA TYR A 192 -4.81 -17.75 3.16
C TYR A 192 -5.69 -18.64 4.04
N ASN A 193 -5.06 -19.37 4.96
CA ASN A 193 -5.79 -20.18 5.93
C ASN A 193 -6.70 -19.29 6.78
N LYS A 194 -8.02 -19.54 6.72
CA LYS A 194 -9.06 -18.83 7.47
C LYS A 194 -8.82 -18.78 8.97
N ASN A 195 -8.14 -19.79 9.53
CA ASN A 195 -7.83 -19.83 10.96
C ASN A 195 -6.97 -18.64 11.41
N ILE A 196 -6.15 -18.05 10.52
CA ILE A 196 -5.39 -16.84 10.85
C ILE A 196 -6.32 -15.71 11.31
N LEU A 197 -7.44 -15.51 10.60
CA LEU A 197 -8.44 -14.50 10.93
C LEU A 197 -9.30 -14.94 12.11
N LEU A 198 -9.75 -16.20 12.14
CA LEU A 198 -10.59 -16.71 13.23
C LEU A 198 -9.87 -16.65 14.59
N ASP A 199 -8.59 -17.04 14.63
CA ASP A 199 -7.79 -17.04 15.84
C ASP A 199 -7.52 -15.61 16.33
N PHE A 200 -7.28 -14.68 15.42
CA PHE A 200 -7.18 -13.26 15.77
C PHE A 200 -8.48 -12.78 16.41
N ILE A 201 -9.63 -13.08 15.82
CA ILE A 201 -10.91 -12.62 16.36
C ILE A 201 -11.18 -13.19 17.75
N LYS A 202 -10.87 -14.47 17.97
CA LYS A 202 -11.00 -15.14 19.27
C LYS A 202 -10.07 -14.61 20.36
N SER A 203 -8.93 -14.04 19.99
CA SER A 203 -7.88 -13.60 20.92
C SER A 203 -7.69 -12.08 20.95
N ALA A 204 -8.52 -11.32 20.24
CA ALA A 204 -8.32 -9.89 20.02
C ALA A 204 -8.26 -9.08 21.33
N ASP A 205 -8.98 -9.51 22.35
CA ASP A 205 -9.03 -8.92 23.69
C ASP A 205 -7.71 -9.10 24.48
N THR A 206 -6.95 -10.14 24.17
CA THR A 206 -5.65 -10.41 24.80
C THR A 206 -4.49 -9.64 24.17
N ILE A 207 -4.68 -9.05 22.98
CA ILE A 207 -3.63 -8.33 22.27
C ILE A 207 -3.40 -6.97 22.93
N LYS A 208 -2.23 -6.80 23.57
CA LYS A 208 -1.83 -5.58 24.28
C LYS A 208 -1.46 -4.40 23.38
N SER A 209 -1.30 -4.63 22.07
CA SER A 209 -0.96 -3.55 21.13
C SER A 209 -2.05 -2.47 21.13
N VAL A 210 -1.62 -1.24 21.36
CA VAL A 210 -2.49 -0.04 21.34
C VAL A 210 -2.64 0.55 19.93
N GLY A 211 -2.08 -0.14 18.93
CA GLY A 211 -2.12 0.25 17.52
C GLY A 211 -1.22 1.44 17.19
N LEU A 212 -1.18 1.79 15.90
CA LEU A 212 -0.57 3.04 15.46
C LEU A 212 -1.35 4.20 16.13
N TYR A 213 -0.63 5.17 16.68
CA TYR A 213 -1.18 6.35 17.40
C TYR A 213 -1.64 6.15 18.85
N ASN A 214 -1.52 4.97 19.45
CA ASN A 214 -1.91 4.72 20.85
C ASN A 214 -3.38 5.08 21.16
N LYS A 215 -4.28 4.88 20.20
CA LYS A 215 -5.70 5.28 20.29
C LYS A 215 -6.68 4.14 20.54
N ARG A 216 -6.20 2.89 20.66
CA ARG A 216 -7.09 1.76 20.93
C ARG A 216 -7.57 1.79 22.38
N LEU A 217 -8.84 2.11 22.58
CA LEU A 217 -9.49 2.16 23.90
C LEU A 217 -10.29 0.89 24.24
N THR A 218 -10.66 0.12 23.21
CA THR A 218 -11.48 -1.08 23.32
C THR A 218 -10.92 -2.17 22.42
N THR A 219 -11.34 -3.43 22.63
CA THR A 219 -10.90 -4.57 21.81
C THR A 219 -11.08 -4.31 20.31
N TRP A 220 -12.21 -3.74 19.90
CA TRP A 220 -12.54 -3.49 18.50
C TRP A 220 -12.39 -2.03 18.09
N GLY A 221 -11.69 -1.23 18.90
CA GLY A 221 -11.54 0.21 18.71
C GLY A 221 -10.63 0.61 17.55
N PHE A 222 -10.21 1.87 17.57
CA PHE A 222 -9.38 2.47 16.51
C PHE A 222 -8.13 1.64 16.20
N GLY A 223 -7.91 1.34 14.91
CA GLY A 223 -6.72 0.66 14.40
C GLY A 223 -6.76 -0.87 14.46
N ILE A 224 -7.93 -1.48 14.69
CA ILE A 224 -8.04 -2.93 14.87
C ILE A 224 -7.63 -3.72 13.62
N ASP A 225 -7.90 -3.20 12.43
CA ASP A 225 -7.45 -3.75 11.17
C ASP A 225 -5.94 -3.61 11.00
N GLU A 226 -5.33 -2.47 11.31
CA GLU A 226 -3.87 -2.37 11.33
C GLU A 226 -3.23 -3.29 12.37
N ILE A 227 -3.86 -3.49 13.53
CA ILE A 227 -3.39 -4.44 14.54
C ILE A 227 -3.43 -5.86 13.99
N PHE A 228 -4.53 -6.27 13.36
CA PHE A 228 -4.61 -7.56 12.70
C PHE A 228 -3.46 -7.75 11.71
N LEU A 229 -3.24 -6.77 10.83
CA LEU A 229 -2.21 -6.85 9.80
C LEU A 229 -0.80 -6.91 10.40
N ASN A 230 -0.52 -6.07 11.40
CA ASN A 230 0.83 -5.84 11.88
C ASN A 230 1.26 -6.73 13.03
N GLU A 231 0.34 -7.19 13.88
CA GLU A 231 0.65 -8.04 15.03
C GLU A 231 0.46 -9.52 14.69
N VAL A 232 -0.46 -9.85 13.78
CA VAL A 232 -0.82 -11.23 13.46
C VAL A 232 -0.49 -11.61 12.03
N PHE A 233 -1.08 -10.94 11.05
CA PHE A 233 -1.11 -11.45 9.68
C PHE A 233 0.27 -11.45 9.02
N LYS A 234 1.00 -10.33 9.08
CA LYS A 234 2.34 -10.21 8.47
C LYS A 234 3.37 -11.20 9.02
N ASN A 235 3.15 -11.70 10.24
CA ASN A 235 4.06 -12.64 10.90
C ASN A 235 3.79 -14.10 10.48
N LYS A 236 2.68 -14.36 9.78
CA LYS A 236 2.26 -15.70 9.34
C LYS A 236 2.37 -15.91 7.82
N ILE A 237 2.84 -14.91 7.08
CA ILE A 237 2.85 -14.92 5.62
C ILE A 237 4.12 -14.29 5.07
N GLU A 238 4.50 -14.72 3.86
CA GLU A 238 5.38 -13.95 3.00
C GLU A 238 4.58 -12.80 2.36
N TYR A 239 5.17 -11.61 2.27
CA TYR A 239 4.48 -10.48 1.67
C TYR A 239 5.42 -9.61 0.84
N SER A 240 4.83 -8.89 -0.10
CA SER A 240 5.54 -7.93 -0.94
C SER A 240 5.05 -6.51 -0.67
N LEU A 241 5.94 -5.54 -0.90
CA LEU A 241 5.64 -4.13 -0.84
C LEU A 241 5.85 -3.50 -2.21
N ILE A 242 4.95 -2.60 -2.59
CA ILE A 242 5.20 -1.69 -3.71
C ILE A 242 5.84 -0.43 -3.17
N LYS A 243 6.89 0.02 -3.86
CA LYS A 243 7.62 1.23 -3.52
C LYS A 243 7.96 2.03 -4.75
N ASP A 244 7.95 3.35 -4.57
CA ASP A 244 8.61 4.24 -5.49
C ASP A 244 10.09 4.32 -5.12
N TYR A 245 10.94 4.35 -6.13
CA TYR A 245 12.34 4.71 -6.00
C TYR A 245 12.61 5.97 -6.81
N GLN A 246 13.25 6.94 -6.16
CA GLN A 246 13.87 8.11 -6.75
C GLN A 246 15.10 8.42 -5.91
N ILE A 247 16.20 8.83 -6.55
CA ILE A 247 17.44 9.20 -5.86
C ILE A 247 17.16 10.17 -4.70
N THR A 248 16.33 11.20 -4.95
CA THR A 248 15.97 12.18 -3.91
C THR A 248 15.26 11.58 -2.70
N GLN A 249 14.44 10.53 -2.87
CA GLN A 249 13.69 9.94 -1.76
C GLN A 249 14.65 9.30 -0.75
N VAL A 250 15.70 8.64 -1.26
CA VAL A 250 16.75 8.08 -0.41
C VAL A 250 17.50 9.19 0.32
N ILE A 251 17.90 10.24 -0.39
CA ILE A 251 18.60 11.40 0.19
C ILE A 251 17.75 12.06 1.28
N TYR A 252 16.47 12.33 1.00
CA TYR A 252 15.53 12.91 1.94
C TYR A 252 15.39 12.06 3.22
N LYS A 253 15.20 10.75 3.08
CA LYS A 253 15.10 9.81 4.24
C LYS A 253 16.42 9.65 4.99
N SER A 254 17.53 10.05 4.38
CA SER A 254 18.88 9.98 4.96
C SER A 254 19.39 11.36 5.39
N LYS A 255 18.56 12.41 5.34
CA LYS A 255 18.97 13.80 5.63
C LYS A 255 19.60 13.95 7.01
N LYS A 256 19.04 13.35 8.05
CA LYS A 256 19.66 13.41 9.39
C LYS A 256 21.07 12.81 9.41
N TYR A 257 21.29 11.74 8.66
CA TYR A 257 22.58 11.05 8.57
C TYR A 257 23.59 11.85 7.73
N LEU A 258 23.15 12.41 6.60
CA LEU A 258 23.97 13.24 5.70
C LEU A 258 24.49 14.53 6.35
N PHE A 259 23.69 15.12 7.24
CA PHE A 259 23.99 16.39 7.90
C PHE A 259 24.54 16.23 9.32
N ASP A 260 24.86 15.00 9.72
CA ASP A 260 25.50 14.73 11.01
C ASP A 260 26.90 15.37 11.06
N LYS A 261 27.26 16.00 12.19
CA LYS A 261 28.54 16.72 12.35
C LYS A 261 29.76 15.84 12.05
N SER A 262 29.70 14.55 12.38
CA SER A 262 30.79 13.60 12.14
C SER A 262 30.94 13.18 10.67
N ARG A 263 29.91 13.41 9.83
CA ARG A 263 29.82 12.91 8.45
C ARG A 263 29.72 14.00 7.39
N ILE A 264 29.27 15.19 7.77
CA ILE A 264 28.94 16.28 6.84
C ILE A 264 30.07 16.62 5.88
N LYS A 265 31.34 16.53 6.32
CA LYS A 265 32.51 16.75 5.46
C LYS A 265 32.61 15.70 4.35
N ASN A 266 32.40 14.42 4.66
CA ASN A 266 32.42 13.34 3.68
C ASN A 266 31.23 13.44 2.72
N SER A 267 30.04 13.70 3.24
CA SER A 267 28.85 13.93 2.42
C SER A 267 29.07 15.12 1.47
N TYR A 268 29.62 16.23 1.96
CA TYR A 268 29.97 17.38 1.12
C TYR A 268 30.92 17.00 -0.02
N ILE A 269 32.03 16.31 0.27
CA ILE A 269 33.02 15.91 -0.73
C ILE A 269 32.38 15.05 -1.84
N ILE A 270 31.52 14.12 -1.46
CA ILE A 270 30.88 13.19 -2.41
C ILE A 270 29.84 13.92 -3.26
N PHE A 271 28.96 14.70 -2.65
CA PHE A 271 27.96 15.48 -3.39
C PHE A 271 28.61 16.52 -4.28
N LYS A 272 29.70 17.15 -3.84
CA LYS A 272 30.47 18.09 -4.65
C LYS A 272 30.98 17.45 -5.94
N LYS A 273 31.53 16.22 -5.88
CA LYS A 273 31.94 15.49 -7.09
C LYS A 273 30.80 15.27 -8.08
N ILE A 274 29.59 15.00 -7.59
CA ILE A 274 28.40 14.86 -8.44
C ILE A 274 28.07 16.22 -9.08
N ILE A 275 28.05 17.30 -8.29
CA ILE A 275 27.73 18.65 -8.77
C ILE A 275 28.76 19.20 -9.75
N ASP A 276 30.05 18.95 -9.53
CA ASP A 276 31.11 19.37 -10.44
C ASP A 276 30.90 18.74 -11.83
N LYS A 277 30.42 17.49 -11.91
CA LYS A 277 30.03 16.87 -13.18
C LYS A 277 28.80 17.48 -13.83
N VAL A 278 27.86 18.00 -13.04
CA VAL A 278 26.71 18.75 -13.58
C VAL A 278 27.18 20.09 -14.15
N ARG A 279 28.13 20.76 -13.50
CA ARG A 279 28.71 22.04 -13.95
C ARG A 279 29.50 21.98 -15.25
N GLU A 280 30.11 20.83 -15.54
CA GLU A 280 30.74 20.59 -16.86
C GLU A 280 29.75 20.75 -18.02
N VAL A 281 28.44 20.65 -17.74
CA VAL A 281 27.36 20.78 -18.71
C VAL A 281 26.58 22.09 -18.58
N ASP A 282 26.40 22.59 -17.36
CA ASP A 282 25.75 23.87 -17.07
C ASP A 282 26.45 24.54 -15.89
N SER A 283 27.39 25.44 -16.18
CA SER A 283 28.23 26.10 -15.18
C SER A 283 27.43 27.01 -14.24
N ASN A 284 26.29 27.54 -14.68
CA ASN A 284 25.49 28.51 -13.95
C ASN A 284 24.36 27.86 -13.13
N ILE A 285 24.25 26.52 -13.17
CA ILE A 285 23.14 25.79 -12.54
C ILE A 285 23.09 25.95 -11.01
N ILE A 286 24.22 26.27 -10.37
CA ILE A 286 24.39 26.41 -8.92
C ILE A 286 25.64 27.25 -8.58
N SER A 287 25.58 28.05 -7.51
CA SER A 287 26.64 28.99 -7.06
C SER A 287 28.00 28.33 -6.80
N ASP A 288 29.13 28.91 -7.24
CA ASP A 288 30.49 28.33 -7.21
C ASP A 288 30.91 27.63 -5.92
N LYS A 289 30.47 28.16 -4.77
CA LYS A 289 30.69 27.59 -3.44
C LYS A 289 29.37 27.10 -2.82
N PRO A 290 28.75 26.04 -3.37
CA PRO A 290 27.44 25.59 -2.89
C PRO A 290 27.59 24.95 -1.50
N THR A 291 26.60 25.12 -0.64
CA THR A 291 26.50 24.35 0.60
C THR A 291 26.00 22.93 0.30
N LEU A 292 26.14 21.99 1.24
CA LEU A 292 25.55 20.65 1.10
C LEU A 292 24.03 20.72 0.86
N LYS A 293 23.35 21.68 1.49
CA LYS A 293 21.92 21.90 1.31
C LYS A 293 21.60 22.30 -0.14
N ASP A 294 22.38 23.19 -0.74
CA ASP A 294 22.18 23.61 -2.13
C ASP A 294 22.38 22.45 -3.10
N MET A 295 23.40 21.61 -2.87
CA MET A 295 23.64 20.43 -3.68
C MET A 295 22.51 19.40 -3.59
N VAL A 296 22.00 19.13 -2.39
CA VAL A 296 20.85 18.25 -2.17
C VAL A 296 19.59 18.80 -2.85
N ASN A 297 19.33 20.10 -2.74
CA ASN A 297 18.18 20.74 -3.39
C ASN A 297 18.28 20.68 -4.92
N LEU A 298 19.48 20.82 -5.47
CA LEU A 298 19.68 20.67 -6.91
C LEU A 298 19.37 19.23 -7.35
N ILE A 299 19.86 18.23 -6.63
CA ILE A 299 19.56 16.82 -6.94
C ILE A 299 18.05 16.56 -6.85
N ASP A 300 17.38 17.09 -5.83
CA ASP A 300 15.93 16.98 -5.70
C ASP A 300 15.20 17.57 -6.91
N LYS A 301 15.55 18.81 -7.30
CA LYS A 301 14.98 19.49 -8.47
C LYS A 301 15.02 18.65 -9.75
N TYR A 302 16.10 17.91 -9.97
CA TYR A 302 16.32 17.14 -11.21
C TYR A 302 16.01 15.65 -11.10
N THR A 303 15.66 15.11 -9.92
CA THR A 303 15.36 13.68 -9.75
C THR A 303 14.02 13.39 -9.08
N TYR A 304 13.38 14.39 -8.46
CA TYR A 304 12.05 14.23 -7.86
C TYR A 304 10.95 14.19 -8.92
N LYS A 305 10.10 13.15 -8.87
CA LYS A 305 8.92 13.00 -9.75
C LYS A 305 9.20 13.20 -11.24
N ILE A 306 10.42 12.93 -11.69
CA ILE A 306 10.73 12.99 -13.12
C ILE A 306 9.94 11.93 -13.86
N GLN A 307 9.49 12.27 -15.07
CA GLN A 307 8.75 11.36 -15.95
C GLN A 307 9.60 10.89 -17.13
N LYS A 308 10.69 11.59 -17.41
CA LYS A 308 11.62 11.30 -18.50
C LYS A 308 13.04 11.66 -18.07
N ARG A 309 14.01 10.88 -18.55
CA ARG A 309 15.43 11.19 -18.44
C ARG A 309 15.73 12.53 -19.13
N ASN A 310 16.48 13.40 -18.46
CA ASN A 310 17.12 14.57 -19.05
C ASN A 310 18.63 14.53 -18.79
N LYS A 311 19.38 15.39 -19.48
CA LYS A 311 20.86 15.42 -19.40
C LYS A 311 21.38 15.58 -17.96
N ILE A 312 20.73 16.42 -17.15
CA ILE A 312 21.14 16.67 -15.76
C ILE A 312 20.80 15.49 -14.84
N SER A 313 19.59 14.94 -14.95
CA SER A 313 19.18 13.77 -14.17
C SER A 313 20.04 12.55 -14.48
N ASP A 314 20.45 12.41 -15.74
CA ASP A 314 21.34 11.35 -16.22
C ASP A 314 22.72 11.44 -15.57
N ILE A 315 23.34 12.63 -15.61
CA ILE A 315 24.64 12.89 -14.98
C ILE A 315 24.59 12.67 -13.47
N ILE A 316 23.53 13.15 -12.80
CA ILE A 316 23.33 12.93 -11.37
C ILE A 316 23.26 11.44 -11.07
N SER A 317 22.44 10.68 -11.81
CA SER A 317 22.28 9.24 -11.63
C SER A 317 23.62 8.50 -11.74
N ILE A 318 24.31 8.68 -12.87
CA ILE A 318 25.59 8.00 -13.14
C ILE A 318 26.60 8.26 -12.02
N ASN A 319 26.74 9.52 -11.60
CA ASN A 319 27.73 9.88 -10.59
C ASN A 319 27.29 9.51 -9.17
N PHE A 320 25.98 9.47 -8.89
CA PHE A 320 25.44 8.94 -7.64
C PHE A 320 25.77 7.45 -7.48
N TYR A 321 25.57 6.65 -8.54
CA TYR A 321 25.90 5.22 -8.53
C TYR A 321 27.39 4.95 -8.48
N LYS A 322 28.21 5.73 -9.20
CA LYS A 322 29.68 5.69 -9.06
C LYS A 322 30.12 6.00 -7.63
N ALA A 323 29.49 6.98 -6.98
CA ALA A 323 29.77 7.32 -5.59
C ALA A 323 29.42 6.17 -4.64
N ILE A 324 28.25 5.52 -4.80
CA ILE A 324 27.86 4.34 -4.01
C ILE A 324 28.87 3.20 -4.19
N ASN A 325 29.24 2.85 -5.43
CA ASN A 325 30.17 1.76 -5.71
C ASN A 325 31.55 2.02 -5.09
N ASN A 326 32.09 3.24 -5.26
CA ASN A 326 33.36 3.63 -4.66
C ASN A 326 33.29 3.63 -3.12
N ALA A 327 32.17 4.08 -2.55
CA ALA A 327 31.98 4.09 -1.10
C ALA A 327 32.01 2.67 -0.52
N LEU A 328 31.28 1.73 -1.15
CA LEU A 328 31.26 0.33 -0.74
C LEU A 328 32.62 -0.35 -0.88
N LYS A 329 33.33 -0.14 -1.99
CA LYS A 329 34.68 -0.70 -2.24
C LYS A 329 35.71 -0.22 -1.22
N ASN A 330 35.67 1.05 -0.85
CA ASN A 330 36.64 1.66 0.06
C ASN A 330 36.20 1.63 1.54
N ASN A 331 35.09 0.95 1.84
CA ASN A 331 34.50 0.93 3.18
C ASN A 331 34.24 2.32 3.78
N THR A 332 33.76 3.26 2.95
CA THR A 332 33.37 4.62 3.36
C THR A 332 31.85 4.80 3.28
N GLU A 333 31.30 5.78 3.98
CA GLU A 333 29.85 6.00 4.06
C GLU A 333 29.47 7.47 3.89
N PHE A 334 28.50 7.72 3.00
CA PHE A 334 27.77 8.99 2.92
C PHE A 334 26.26 8.80 3.04
N LEU A 335 25.78 7.57 2.86
CA LEU A 335 24.45 7.10 3.20
C LEU A 335 24.61 5.89 4.14
N GLU A 336 23.53 5.48 4.79
CA GLU A 336 23.53 4.27 5.61
C GLU A 336 23.93 3.06 4.74
N ARG A 337 24.88 2.26 5.23
CA ARG A 337 25.50 1.18 4.46
C ARG A 337 24.50 0.21 3.84
N ASP A 338 23.49 -0.23 4.61
CA ASP A 338 22.50 -1.20 4.11
C ASP A 338 21.66 -0.63 2.97
N LYS A 339 21.39 0.69 2.98
CA LYS A 339 20.73 1.36 1.84
C LYS A 339 21.64 1.40 0.63
N MET A 340 22.93 1.71 0.81
CA MET A 340 23.91 1.69 -0.29
C MET A 340 24.03 0.30 -0.90
N ILE A 341 24.10 -0.76 -0.08
CA ILE A 341 24.13 -2.16 -0.53
C ILE A 341 22.85 -2.49 -1.30
N PHE A 342 21.69 -2.14 -0.78
CA PHE A 342 20.42 -2.39 -1.44
C PHE A 342 20.34 -1.68 -2.81
N ILE A 343 20.72 -0.41 -2.86
CA ILE A 343 20.71 0.39 -4.09
C ILE A 343 21.69 -0.18 -5.11
N TYR A 344 22.92 -0.49 -4.69
CA TYR A 344 23.92 -1.11 -5.55
C TYR A 344 23.46 -2.45 -6.12
N LYS A 345 22.84 -3.29 -5.28
CA LYS A 345 22.42 -4.63 -5.67
C LYS A 345 21.21 -4.65 -6.60
N TYR A 346 20.24 -3.76 -6.40
CA TYR A 346 18.92 -3.86 -7.05
C TYR A 346 18.50 -2.66 -7.89
N LEU A 347 19.11 -1.50 -7.67
CA LEU A 347 18.64 -0.24 -8.25
C LEU A 347 19.75 0.52 -8.97
N ASN A 348 20.86 -0.15 -9.32
CA ASN A 348 21.96 0.47 -10.03
C ASN A 348 21.52 0.98 -11.40
N ASN A 349 21.99 2.15 -11.80
CA ASN A 349 21.67 2.82 -13.08
C ASN A 349 20.19 3.24 -13.26
N ILE A 350 19.39 3.28 -12.19
CA ILE A 350 17.98 3.68 -12.24
C ILE A 350 17.82 5.13 -11.74
N ILE A 351 17.23 6.02 -12.52
CA ILE A 351 16.91 7.37 -12.03
C ILE A 351 15.64 7.35 -11.19
N SER A 352 14.62 6.64 -11.68
CA SER A 352 13.37 6.39 -10.96
C SER A 352 12.70 5.10 -11.41
N CYS A 353 11.99 4.44 -10.50
CA CYS A 353 11.11 3.33 -10.85
C CYS A 353 10.03 3.13 -9.78
N LYS A 354 9.08 2.24 -10.07
CA LYS A 354 8.35 1.49 -9.06
C LYS A 354 9.02 0.14 -8.92
N PHE A 355 9.16 -0.37 -7.71
CA PHE A 355 9.69 -1.71 -7.49
C PHE A 355 8.80 -2.49 -6.54
N LEU A 356 8.72 -3.79 -6.79
CA LEU A 356 8.06 -4.76 -5.95
C LEU A 356 9.13 -5.51 -5.16
N VAL A 357 9.03 -5.48 -3.84
CA VAL A 357 10.01 -6.08 -2.94
C VAL A 357 9.34 -7.06 -2.01
N THR A 358 9.81 -8.30 -2.01
CA THR A 358 9.36 -9.35 -1.11
C THR A 358 10.14 -9.28 0.20
N ILE A 359 9.42 -9.48 1.30
CA ILE A 359 9.95 -9.60 2.65
C ILE A 359 9.57 -10.97 3.19
N ASP A 360 10.58 -11.79 3.47
CA ASP A 360 10.44 -13.09 4.10
C ASP A 360 11.38 -13.17 5.31
N LYS A 361 10.80 -13.26 6.52
CA LYS A 361 11.54 -13.36 7.80
C LYS A 361 12.68 -12.33 7.94
N GLY A 362 12.47 -11.13 7.41
CA GLY A 362 13.43 -10.03 7.45
C GLY A 362 14.37 -9.95 6.24
N ASN A 363 14.42 -10.99 5.40
CA ASN A 363 15.16 -10.95 4.13
C ASN A 363 14.41 -10.13 3.10
N ILE A 364 15.14 -9.26 2.39
CA ILE A 364 14.59 -8.38 1.37
C ILE A 364 15.06 -8.84 -0.01
N LYS A 365 14.13 -9.03 -0.94
CA LYS A 365 14.44 -9.32 -2.35
C LYS A 365 13.57 -8.47 -3.26
N VAL A 366 14.19 -7.67 -4.13
CA VAL A 366 13.46 -7.05 -5.25
C VAL A 366 13.12 -8.15 -6.25
N ILE A 367 11.83 -8.28 -6.54
CA ILE A 367 11.31 -9.31 -7.45
C ILE A 367 10.95 -8.75 -8.82
N ASP A 368 10.59 -7.46 -8.90
CA ASP A 368 10.24 -6.83 -10.16
C ASP A 368 10.38 -5.30 -10.10
N ILE A 369 10.57 -4.67 -11.25
CA ILE A 369 10.70 -3.22 -11.44
C ILE A 369 9.85 -2.74 -12.61
N TYR A 370 9.19 -1.61 -12.43
CA TYR A 370 8.21 -1.06 -13.36
C TYR A 370 8.41 0.45 -13.53
N ASP A 371 7.85 1.00 -14.61
CA ASP A 371 7.93 2.43 -14.94
C ASP A 371 9.37 2.96 -14.85
N VAL A 372 10.33 2.15 -15.30
CA VAL A 372 11.75 2.38 -15.05
C VAL A 372 12.28 3.46 -15.98
N ILE A 373 12.96 4.43 -15.40
CA ILE A 373 13.77 5.41 -16.11
C ILE A 373 15.22 5.09 -15.81
N TYR A 374 15.92 4.50 -16.76
CA TYR A 374 17.35 4.23 -16.65
C TYR A 374 18.18 5.45 -17.03
N ASP A 375 19.39 5.53 -16.47
CA ASP A 375 20.42 6.42 -17.00
C ASP A 375 21.09 5.83 -18.26
N SER A 376 21.95 6.61 -18.89
CA SER A 376 22.59 6.26 -20.17
C SER A 376 23.63 5.16 -20.08
N THR A 377 23.93 4.64 -18.89
CA THR A 377 24.86 3.50 -18.72
C THR A 377 24.15 2.15 -18.69
N TYR A 378 22.82 2.14 -18.67
CA TYR A 378 22.02 0.94 -18.84
C TYR A 378 21.88 0.61 -20.32
N ASN A 379 22.49 -0.49 -20.75
CA ASN A 379 22.41 -1.03 -22.11
C ASN A 379 21.36 -2.12 -22.21
#